data_AF-A0A6J7DPE7-F1
#
_entry.id   AF-A0A6J7DPE7-F1
#
_cell.length_a   1.000
_cell.length_b   1.000
_cell.length_c   1.000
_cell.angle_alpha   90.00
_cell.angle_beta   90.00
_cell.angle_gamma   90.00
#
_symmetry.space_group_name_H-M   'P 1'
#
loop_
_entity.id
_entity.type
_entity.pdbx_description
1 polymer ?
#
loop_
_entity_poly.entity_id
_entity_poly.type
_entity_poly.pdbx_seq_one_letter_code
_entity_poly.pdbx_strand_id
1 'polypeptide(L)'
;MPITAGARVRFRAKGRGQKAEYAWSSAVPPIYTTAVEPSSRVGDGFAAYLLLSCPEGNGRVKVLTGPPGRKPKTTTLTLAPGITYTVVLGGRGDRGQVVTVVTPLEGSAPIYAGRVQMRKSPDGVLLTISPLSDARISVQVPHALSDLSVAIPSAF
;
A
#
# COMPACT_ATOMS: atom_id res chain seq x y z
N MET A 1 -3.35 -7.58 -17.81
CA MET A 1 -3.99 -8.86 -17.41
C MET A 1 -3.90 -8.99 -15.89
N PRO A 2 -4.83 -9.63 -15.17
CA PRO A 2 -4.69 -9.76 -13.72
C PRO A 2 -3.55 -10.74 -13.37
N ILE A 3 -2.72 -10.40 -12.38
CA ILE A 3 -1.57 -11.22 -11.96
C ILE A 3 -1.83 -11.82 -10.57
N THR A 4 -1.52 -13.10 -10.43
CA THR A 4 -1.48 -13.81 -9.14
C THR A 4 -0.07 -13.76 -8.58
N ALA A 5 0.10 -13.24 -7.37
CA ALA A 5 1.37 -13.29 -6.66
C ALA A 5 1.41 -14.51 -5.73
N GLY A 6 2.40 -15.38 -5.92
CA GLY A 6 2.75 -16.44 -4.97
C GLY A 6 3.86 -15.97 -4.04
N ALA A 7 3.65 -16.03 -2.72
CA ALA A 7 4.68 -15.74 -1.75
C ALA A 7 5.25 -17.05 -1.20
N ARG A 8 6.54 -17.30 -1.46
CA ARG A 8 7.28 -18.38 -0.80
C ARG A 8 7.77 -17.89 0.55
N VAL A 9 7.19 -18.40 1.62
CA VAL A 9 7.54 -17.96 2.98
C VAL A 9 8.39 -19.04 3.63
N ARG A 10 9.68 -18.76 3.77
CA ARG A 10 10.60 -19.62 4.52
C ARG A 10 10.64 -19.14 5.96
N PHE A 11 9.90 -19.81 6.85
CA PHE A 11 10.05 -19.56 8.27
C PHE A 11 11.37 -20.15 8.77
N ARG A 12 12.16 -19.34 9.47
CA ARG A 12 13.22 -19.85 10.35
C ARG A 12 12.64 -19.96 11.77
N ALA A 13 11.91 -21.04 12.05
CA ALA A 13 11.73 -21.47 13.42
C ALA A 13 13.03 -22.14 13.91
N LYS A 14 13.39 -21.95 15.18
CA LYS A 14 14.48 -22.69 15.83
C LYS A 14 14.09 -24.18 15.89
N GLY A 15 14.45 -24.98 14.89
CA GLY A 15 14.22 -26.43 14.91
C GLY A 15 14.60 -27.13 13.60
N ARG A 16 15.30 -28.27 13.69
CA ARG A 16 15.66 -29.13 12.55
C ARG A 16 14.40 -29.79 11.97
N GLY A 17 14.15 -29.62 10.66
CA GLY A 17 13.20 -30.47 9.91
C GLY A 17 11.89 -29.84 9.43
N GLN A 18 11.68 -28.53 9.52
CA GLN A 18 10.41 -27.93 9.06
C GLN A 18 10.34 -27.68 7.55
N LYS A 19 9.13 -27.88 7.00
CA LYS A 19 8.76 -27.69 5.59
C LYS A 19 8.49 -26.20 5.33
N ALA A 20 8.82 -25.73 4.12
CA ALA A 20 8.47 -24.37 3.71
C ALA A 20 6.94 -24.25 3.56
N GLU A 21 6.38 -23.14 4.02
CA GLU A 21 4.97 -22.83 3.80
C GLU A 21 4.81 -21.91 2.58
N TYR A 22 3.69 -22.07 1.89
CA TYR A 22 3.36 -21.35 0.68
C TYR A 22 2.05 -20.61 0.89
N ALA A 23 2.01 -19.34 0.51
CA ALA A 23 0.81 -18.53 0.52
C ALA A 23 0.56 -17.97 -0.88
N TRP A 24 -0.71 -17.93 -1.28
CA TRP A 24 -1.17 -17.36 -2.54
C TRP A 24 -2.07 -16.17 -2.27
N SER A 25 -2.00 -15.17 -3.15
CA SER A 25 -2.92 -14.03 -3.14
C SER A 25 -3.93 -14.14 -4.29
N SER A 26 -5.03 -13.39 -4.24
CA SER A 26 -5.96 -13.31 -5.36
C SER A 26 -5.34 -12.56 -6.54
N ALA A 27 -5.80 -12.89 -7.74
CA ALA A 27 -5.43 -12.15 -8.94
C ALA A 27 -6.10 -10.76 -8.92
N VAL A 28 -5.33 -9.70 -9.19
CA VAL A 28 -5.86 -8.33 -9.29
C VAL A 28 -5.41 -7.66 -10.59
N PRO A 29 -6.23 -6.78 -11.18
CA PRO A 29 -5.79 -5.93 -12.28
C PRO A 29 -4.66 -5.00 -11.81
N PRO A 30 -3.83 -4.50 -12.75
CA PRO A 30 -2.83 -3.50 -12.42
C PRO A 30 -3.48 -2.21 -11.92
N ILE A 31 -2.69 -1.45 -11.18
CA ILE A 31 -3.03 -0.11 -10.70
C ILE A 31 -2.76 0.85 -11.84
N TYR A 32 -3.76 1.60 -12.27
CA TYR A 32 -3.62 2.62 -13.30
C TYR A 32 -3.67 4.04 -12.73
N THR A 33 -4.35 4.24 -11.60
CA THR A 33 -4.62 5.57 -11.05
C THR A 33 -4.04 5.71 -9.66
N THR A 34 -4.70 5.16 -8.65
CA THR A 34 -4.27 5.23 -7.27
C THR A 34 -4.82 4.04 -6.52
N ALA A 35 -3.96 3.31 -5.84
CA ALA A 35 -4.35 2.27 -4.89
C ALA A 35 -4.04 2.71 -3.46
N VAL A 36 -4.85 2.23 -2.51
CA VAL A 36 -4.71 2.56 -1.10
C VAL A 36 -4.70 1.27 -0.29
N GLU A 37 -3.67 1.08 0.53
CA GLU A 37 -3.72 0.14 1.66
C GLU A 37 -4.10 0.97 2.90
N PRO A 38 -5.33 0.82 3.40
CA PRO A 38 -5.87 1.74 4.41
C PRO A 38 -5.28 1.49 5.80
N SER A 39 -4.76 0.29 6.07
CA SER A 39 -4.19 -0.01 7.38
C SER A 39 -3.16 -1.13 7.32
N SER A 40 -1.91 -0.76 7.56
CA SER A 40 -0.83 -1.67 7.94
C SER A 40 -0.42 -1.38 9.38
N ARG A 41 -0.08 -2.42 10.15
CA ARG A 41 0.45 -2.25 11.51
C ARG A 41 1.96 -2.44 11.53
N VAL A 42 2.64 -1.56 12.27
CA VAL A 42 4.09 -1.59 12.49
C VAL A 42 4.39 -1.49 13.98
N GLY A 43 5.50 -2.07 14.42
CA GLY A 43 5.87 -2.13 15.84
C GLY A 43 5.12 -3.23 16.60
N ASP A 44 5.43 -3.41 17.89
CA ASP A 44 4.79 -4.41 18.77
C ASP A 44 4.73 -5.84 18.18
N GLY A 45 5.82 -6.24 17.51
CA GLY A 45 5.94 -7.55 16.85
C GLY A 45 5.33 -7.61 15.45
N PHE A 46 4.70 -6.54 14.96
CA PHE A 46 4.23 -6.38 13.59
C PHE A 46 5.30 -5.79 12.66
N ALA A 47 5.33 -6.29 11.43
CA ALA A 47 6.10 -5.74 10.33
C ALA A 47 5.25 -5.77 9.06
N ALA A 48 5.30 -4.71 8.25
CA ALA A 48 4.55 -4.63 7.02
C ALA A 48 5.45 -4.20 5.86
N TYR A 49 5.17 -4.75 4.68
CA TYR A 49 5.95 -4.58 3.47
C TYR A 49 4.99 -4.36 2.30
N LEU A 50 5.34 -3.43 1.42
CA LEU A 50 4.70 -3.26 0.14
C LEU A 50 5.58 -3.92 -0.93
N LEU A 51 4.99 -4.88 -1.64
CA LEU A 51 5.59 -5.50 -2.82
C LEU A 51 5.11 -4.73 -4.05
N LEU A 52 6.02 -4.42 -4.96
CA LEU A 52 5.77 -3.70 -6.20
C LEU A 52 6.41 -4.44 -7.37
N SER A 53 5.71 -4.53 -8.50
CA SER A 53 6.26 -5.14 -9.73
C SER A 53 5.65 -4.52 -10.98
N CYS A 54 6.42 -4.45 -12.06
CA CYS A 54 5.98 -3.99 -13.38
C CYS A 54 6.48 -4.96 -14.48
N PRO A 55 5.89 -6.16 -14.60
CA PRO A 55 6.46 -7.22 -15.45
C PRO A 55 6.49 -6.87 -16.94
N GLU A 56 5.60 -5.99 -17.40
CA GLU A 56 5.38 -5.68 -18.82
C GLU A 56 6.32 -4.57 -19.35
N GLY A 57 7.09 -3.90 -18.48
CA GLY A 57 8.01 -2.83 -18.90
C GLY A 57 8.52 -2.00 -17.72
N ASN A 58 9.27 -0.95 -18.00
CA ASN A 58 9.73 -0.02 -16.97
C ASN A 58 8.55 0.73 -16.35
N GLY A 59 8.53 0.81 -15.01
CA GLY A 59 7.52 1.54 -14.26
C GLY A 59 8.13 2.62 -13.39
N ARG A 60 7.39 3.69 -13.12
CA ARG A 60 7.70 4.64 -12.06
C ARG A 60 6.48 4.78 -11.16
N VAL A 61 6.70 4.77 -9.86
CA VAL A 61 5.61 4.82 -8.89
C VAL A 61 5.94 5.77 -7.76
N LYS A 62 4.95 6.58 -7.37
CA LYS A 62 4.99 7.39 -6.16
C LYS A 62 4.31 6.62 -5.04
N VAL A 63 5.03 6.41 -3.96
CA VAL A 63 4.52 5.77 -2.74
C VAL A 63 4.47 6.83 -1.65
N LEU A 64 3.27 7.06 -1.10
CA LEU A 64 3.10 7.82 0.13
C LEU A 64 2.85 6.84 1.26
N THR A 65 3.56 7.00 2.37
CA THR A 65 3.38 6.15 3.55
C THR A 65 3.53 6.97 4.82
N GLY A 66 2.67 6.72 5.80
CA GLY A 66 2.77 7.37 7.10
C GLY A 66 1.60 7.07 8.01
N PRO A 67 1.71 7.38 9.30
CA PRO A 67 0.60 7.22 10.22
C PRO A 67 -0.53 8.22 9.88
N PRO A 68 -1.80 7.85 10.15
CA PRO A 68 -2.94 8.75 10.00
C PRO A 68 -2.72 10.07 10.76
N GLY A 69 -3.15 11.19 10.17
CA GLY A 69 -3.11 12.51 10.81
C GLY A 69 -1.71 13.14 10.92
N ARG A 70 -0.65 12.51 10.39
CA ARG A 70 0.68 13.11 10.29
C ARG A 70 1.10 13.25 8.82
N LYS A 71 2.09 14.12 8.58
CA LYS A 71 2.65 14.32 7.24
C LYS A 71 3.24 12.99 6.73
N PRO A 72 2.75 12.43 5.60
CA PRO A 72 3.27 11.17 5.07
C PRO A 72 4.64 11.37 4.41
N LYS A 73 5.47 10.34 4.48
CA LYS A 73 6.70 10.25 3.68
C LYS A 73 6.33 9.91 2.25
N THR A 74 6.88 10.66 1.30
CA THR A 74 6.74 10.39 -0.13
C THR A 74 8.04 9.80 -0.66
N THR A 75 7.95 8.78 -1.49
CA THR A 75 9.12 8.16 -2.14
C THR A 75 8.74 7.79 -3.57
N THR A 76 9.57 8.19 -4.53
CA THR A 76 9.42 7.79 -5.92
C THR A 76 10.37 6.65 -6.21
N LEU A 77 9.87 5.59 -6.84
CA LEU A 77 10.64 4.40 -7.18
C LEU A 77 10.58 4.17 -8.69
N THR A 78 11.73 3.81 -9.26
CA THR A 78 11.83 3.29 -10.62
C THR A 78 11.90 1.77 -10.53
N LEU A 79 11.00 1.11 -11.24
CA LEU A 79 10.83 -0.33 -11.25
C LEU A 79 11.30 -0.86 -12.61
N ALA A 80 12.24 -1.79 -12.59
CA ALA A 80 12.67 -2.51 -13.78
C ALA A 80 11.75 -3.72 -14.04
N PRO A 81 11.57 -4.12 -15.32
CA PRO A 81 10.72 -5.24 -15.68
C PRO A 81 11.21 -6.55 -15.06
N GLY A 82 10.25 -7.40 -14.66
CA GLY A 82 10.52 -8.72 -14.09
C GLY A 82 11.08 -8.72 -12.66
N ILE A 83 11.27 -7.55 -12.02
CA ILE A 83 11.77 -7.44 -10.65
C ILE A 83 10.61 -7.09 -9.70
N THR A 84 10.54 -7.82 -8.57
CA THR A 84 9.69 -7.45 -7.44
C THR A 84 10.49 -6.64 -6.43
N TYR A 85 10.06 -5.41 -6.19
CA TYR A 85 10.64 -4.52 -5.20
C TYR A 85 9.90 -4.65 -3.88
N THR A 86 10.64 -4.64 -2.78
CA THR A 86 10.08 -4.68 -1.43
C THR A 86 10.36 -3.36 -0.72
N VAL A 87 9.30 -2.68 -0.30
CA VAL A 87 9.37 -1.43 0.47
C VAL A 87 8.90 -1.72 1.89
N VAL A 88 9.72 -1.39 2.89
CA VAL A 88 9.31 -1.49 4.29
C VAL A 88 8.30 -0.39 4.60
N LEU A 89 7.15 -0.76 5.15
CA LEU A 89 6.14 0.18 5.60
C LEU A 89 6.45 0.59 7.05
N GLY A 90 6.49 1.90 7.29
CA GLY A 90 6.95 2.48 8.56
C GLY A 90 8.48 2.67 8.65
N GLY A 91 8.89 3.60 9.49
CA GLY A 91 10.27 3.91 9.83
C GLY A 91 10.78 3.14 11.06
N ARG A 92 12.09 3.27 11.31
CA ARG A 92 12.73 2.67 12.49
C ARG A 92 12.17 3.34 13.75
N GLY A 93 11.47 2.56 14.58
CA GLY A 93 10.84 3.04 15.81
C GLY A 93 9.38 3.45 15.67
N ASP A 94 8.83 3.45 14.44
CA ASP A 94 7.41 3.67 14.24
C ASP A 94 6.58 2.56 14.90
N ARG A 95 5.47 2.95 15.52
CA ARG A 95 4.50 2.04 16.13
C ARG A 95 3.09 2.45 15.74
N GLY A 96 2.21 1.47 15.61
CA GLY A 96 0.79 1.69 15.35
C GLY A 96 0.42 1.48 13.88
N GLN A 97 -0.57 2.22 13.41
CA GLN A 97 -1.11 2.08 12.07
C GLN A 97 -0.41 3.02 11.07
N VAL A 98 -0.24 2.53 9.85
CA VAL A 98 0.33 3.24 8.71
C VAL A 98 -0.60 3.06 7.53
N VAL A 99 -0.87 4.15 6.83
CA VAL A 99 -1.59 4.17 5.55
C VAL A 99 -0.56 4.20 4.43
N THR A 100 -0.83 3.50 3.34
CA THR A 100 0.02 3.54 2.15
C THR A 100 -0.81 3.85 0.92
N VAL A 101 -0.35 4.81 0.13
CA VAL A 101 -0.95 5.20 -1.16
C VAL A 101 0.07 4.94 -2.25
N VAL A 102 -0.35 4.28 -3.32
CA VAL A 102 0.47 3.92 -4.46
C VAL A 102 -0.12 4.56 -5.71
N THR A 103 0.66 5.41 -6.36
CA THR A 103 0.24 6.15 -7.57
C THR A 103 1.29 5.91 -8.66
N PRO A 104 0.97 5.12 -9.69
CA PRO A 104 1.77 5.04 -10.91
C PRO A 104 1.98 6.44 -11.49
N LEU A 105 3.20 6.74 -11.96
CA LEU A 105 3.48 7.97 -12.68
C LEU A 105 3.18 7.80 -14.17
N GLU A 106 2.90 8.91 -14.84
CA GLU A 106 2.66 8.92 -16.28
C GLU A 106 3.82 8.28 -17.06
N GLY A 107 3.45 7.53 -18.11
CA GLY A 107 4.36 6.77 -18.96
C GLY A 107 4.87 5.46 -18.35
N SER A 108 4.37 5.06 -17.18
CA SER A 108 4.75 3.79 -16.56
C SER A 108 4.04 2.61 -17.20
N ALA A 109 4.75 1.48 -17.33
CA ALA A 109 4.12 0.19 -17.61
C ALA A 109 3.16 -0.19 -16.46
N PRO A 110 2.22 -1.14 -16.69
CA PRO A 110 1.29 -1.62 -15.68
C PRO A 110 2.00 -2.04 -14.37
N ILE A 111 1.61 -1.42 -13.26
CA ILE A 111 2.17 -1.66 -11.93
C ILE A 111 1.19 -2.50 -11.10
N TYR A 112 1.73 -3.52 -10.45
CA TYR A 112 1.01 -4.37 -9.51
C TYR A 112 1.61 -4.16 -8.14
N ALA A 113 0.76 -4.13 -7.11
CA ALA A 113 1.20 -3.97 -5.74
C ALA A 113 0.44 -4.90 -4.79
N GLY A 114 1.05 -5.21 -3.66
CA GLY A 114 0.43 -5.98 -2.59
C GLY A 114 1.10 -5.72 -1.26
N ARG A 115 0.32 -5.69 -0.18
CA ARG A 115 0.83 -5.64 1.19
C ARG A 115 1.08 -7.05 1.70
N VAL A 116 2.24 -7.27 2.28
CA VAL A 116 2.54 -8.39 3.18
C VAL A 116 2.68 -7.86 4.59
N GLN A 117 1.98 -8.44 5.56
CA GLN A 117 2.03 -8.08 6.97
C GLN A 117 2.34 -9.33 7.74
N MET A 118 3.28 -9.22 8.65
CA MET A 118 3.74 -10.28 9.52
C MET A 118 3.54 -9.86 10.96
N ARG A 119 3.20 -10.83 11.82
CA ARG A 119 3.20 -10.67 13.27
C ARG A 119 3.98 -11.84 13.87
N LYS A 120 4.95 -11.52 14.72
CA LYS A 120 5.63 -12.53 15.54
C LYS A 120 4.67 -13.03 16.62
N SER A 121 4.57 -14.35 16.73
CA SER A 121 3.82 -15.10 17.76
C SER A 121 4.77 -16.10 18.44
N PRO A 122 4.50 -16.54 19.68
CA PRO A 122 5.25 -17.63 20.31
C PRO A 122 5.33 -18.90 19.44
N ASP A 123 4.24 -19.20 18.70
CA ASP A 123 4.11 -20.43 17.89
C ASP A 123 4.62 -20.28 16.45
N GLY A 124 5.09 -19.10 16.06
CA GLY A 124 5.53 -18.84 14.68
C GLY A 124 5.23 -17.42 14.20
N VAL A 125 5.26 -17.21 12.88
CA VAL A 125 4.94 -15.93 12.27
C VAL A 125 3.59 -16.04 11.58
N LEU A 126 2.63 -15.21 12.01
CA LEU A 126 1.37 -15.04 11.30
C LEU A 126 1.59 -14.08 10.15
N LEU A 127 1.04 -14.39 8.97
CA LEU A 127 1.13 -13.51 7.81
C LEU A 127 -0.21 -13.29 7.13
N THR A 128 -0.36 -12.13 6.52
CA THR A 128 -1.46 -11.84 5.60
C THR A 128 -0.93 -11.17 4.35
N ILE A 129 -1.55 -11.45 3.21
CA ILE A 129 -1.23 -10.83 1.92
C ILE A 129 -2.51 -10.16 1.42
N SER A 130 -2.46 -8.87 1.14
CA SER A 130 -3.56 -8.09 0.56
C SER A 130 -3.09 -7.54 -0.78
N PRO A 131 -3.65 -7.98 -1.91
CA PRO A 131 -3.33 -7.37 -3.19
C PRO A 131 -4.01 -5.99 -3.29
N LEU A 132 -3.33 -5.03 -3.92
CA LEU A 132 -3.85 -3.69 -4.10
C LEU A 132 -4.46 -3.56 -5.51
N SER A 133 -5.64 -2.95 -5.58
CA SER A 133 -6.29 -2.53 -6.82
C SER A 133 -6.54 -1.03 -6.81
N ASP A 134 -6.89 -0.45 -7.95
CA ASP A 134 -7.34 0.93 -8.02
C ASP A 134 -8.45 1.20 -6.99
N ALA A 135 -8.23 2.22 -6.16
CA ALA A 135 -9.17 2.67 -5.16
C ALA A 135 -10.31 3.39 -5.87
N ARG A 136 -11.55 2.96 -5.60
CA ARG A 136 -12.74 3.69 -6.03
C ARG A 136 -12.96 4.87 -5.10
N ILE A 137 -12.24 5.96 -5.36
CA ILE A 137 -12.35 7.19 -4.57
C ILE A 137 -13.44 8.06 -5.17
N SER A 138 -14.56 8.23 -4.46
CA SER A 138 -15.56 9.26 -4.74
C SER A 138 -15.48 10.32 -3.66
N VAL A 139 -15.33 11.59 -4.04
CA VAL A 139 -15.44 12.72 -3.12
C VAL A 139 -16.69 13.49 -3.49
N GLN A 140 -17.61 13.67 -2.52
CA GLN A 140 -18.68 14.63 -2.65
C GLN A 140 -18.10 16.03 -2.44
N VAL A 141 -18.12 16.86 -3.48
CA VAL A 141 -17.78 18.27 -3.39
C VAL A 141 -19.07 19.02 -3.07
N PRO A 142 -19.22 19.63 -1.88
CA PRO A 142 -20.38 20.46 -1.59
C PRO A 142 -20.38 21.67 -2.52
N HIS A 143 -21.47 21.87 -3.26
CA HIS A 143 -21.67 23.11 -3.99
C HIS A 143 -22.08 24.19 -2.99
N ALA A 144 -21.14 25.07 -2.62
CA ALA A 144 -21.48 26.31 -1.96
C ALA A 144 -21.97 27.30 -3.02
N LEU A 145 -23.22 27.74 -2.91
CA LEU A 145 -23.71 28.90 -3.66
C LEU A 145 -23.21 30.15 -2.94
N SER A 146 -22.50 31.02 -3.65
CA SER A 146 -22.18 32.36 -3.14
C SER A 146 -23.48 33.16 -3.06
N ASP A 147 -24.02 33.34 -1.86
CA ASP A 147 -25.14 34.24 -1.63
C ASP A 147 -24.63 35.59 -1.11
N LEU A 148 -24.80 36.63 -1.91
CA LEU A 148 -24.44 38.01 -1.57
C LEU A 148 -25.52 38.71 -0.74
N SER A 149 -26.67 38.07 -0.48
CA SER A 149 -27.76 38.63 0.34
C SER A 149 -27.37 38.87 1.80
N VAL A 150 -26.32 38.20 2.29
CA VAL A 150 -25.80 38.34 3.67
C VAL A 150 -24.94 39.60 3.85
N ALA A 151 -24.47 40.24 2.76
CA ALA A 151 -23.56 41.38 2.82
C ALA A 151 -24.24 42.76 2.72
N ILE A 152 -25.58 42.82 2.66
CA ILE A 152 -26.32 44.08 2.66
C ILE A 152 -26.76 44.38 4.10
N PRO A 153 -26.07 45.25 4.86
CA PRO A 153 -26.63 45.78 6.08
C PRO A 153 -27.92 46.53 5.72
N SER A 154 -29.03 46.16 6.34
CA SER A 154 -30.31 46.85 6.19
C SER A 154 -30.16 48.27 6.72
N ALA A 155 -29.96 49.23 5.82
CA ALA A 155 -30.07 50.64 6.12
C ALA A 155 -31.51 51.09 5.85
N PHE A 156 -32.32 51.15 6.92
CA PHE A 156 -33.45 52.06 7.07
C PHE A 156 -33.60 52.41 8.56
#